data_AF-A0A061JEF1-F1
#
_entry.id   AF-A0A061JEF1-F1
#
_cell.length_a   1.000
_cell.length_b   1.000
_cell.length_c   1.000
_cell.angle_alpha   90.00
_cell.angle_beta   90.00
_cell.angle_gamma   90.00
#
_symmetry.space_group_name_H-M   'P 1'
#
loop_
_entity.id
_entity.type
_entity.pdbx_description
1 polymer ?
#
loop_
_entity_poly.entity_id
_entity_poly.type
_entity_poly.pdbx_seq_one_letter_code
_entity_poly.pdbx_strand_id
1 'polypeptide(L)'
;MDERTRHPPSVLTSEVYNEAETTFTMLENKEKLVSFLDCMTLLRGMGMNPTQADMDYLRERMADPILRLEQWRREEELKREKERRREEMRDKRRSSTAYPQKKPRKSAVERALLAGAAEGQVSQQNVKIVPVEEIKNIDWNIFISCAEEIYRDAATEQRDVLGALKVVDKEGTGEITIDKLIRIVTTSGESVLNPGEVQQLRTLLPQKCSLLELAARLQGTYIPPTKEDLERAAMEEIERRRQHEALEKPASDDGLSLL
;
A
#
# COMPACT_ATOMS: atom_id res chain seq x y z
N MET A 1 12.77 22.27 -2.39
CA MET A 1 12.11 20.99 -2.06
C MET A 1 12.24 20.85 -0.57
N ASP A 2 11.13 20.94 0.17
CA ASP A 2 11.16 20.73 1.61
C ASP A 2 11.44 19.25 1.88
N GLU A 3 12.69 18.92 2.24
CA GLU A 3 13.01 17.66 2.89
C GLU A 3 12.31 17.65 4.25
N ARG A 4 11.04 17.23 4.28
CA ARG A 4 10.47 16.71 5.52
C ARG A 4 11.39 15.58 5.96
N THR A 5 12.06 15.77 7.09
CA THR A 5 12.93 14.78 7.75
C THR A 5 12.22 13.44 7.80
N ARG A 6 12.58 12.55 6.87
CA ARG A 6 12.03 11.19 6.82
C ARG A 6 12.33 10.51 8.14
N HIS A 7 11.31 9.93 8.76
CA HIS A 7 11.50 9.16 9.96
C HIS A 7 12.37 7.94 9.64
N PRO A 8 13.30 7.58 10.55
CA PRO A 8 14.06 6.36 10.36
C PRO A 8 13.09 5.17 10.26
N PRO A 9 13.32 4.22 9.34
CA PRO A 9 12.42 3.09 9.17
C PRO A 9 12.36 2.25 10.44
N SER A 10 11.15 1.83 10.79
CA SER A 10 10.91 0.84 11.83
C SER A 10 11.31 -0.56 11.33
N VAL A 11 11.53 -1.50 12.26
CA VAL A 11 11.78 -2.89 11.91
C VAL A 11 10.47 -3.57 11.53
N LEU A 12 10.45 -4.27 10.40
CA LEU A 12 9.33 -5.12 9.99
C LEU A 12 9.24 -6.35 10.91
N THR A 13 8.13 -6.47 11.63
CA THR A 13 7.84 -7.67 12.42
C THR A 13 7.36 -8.81 11.53
N SER A 14 7.48 -10.06 12.00
CA SER A 14 6.98 -11.21 11.25
C SER A 14 5.47 -11.15 11.02
N GLU A 15 4.71 -10.55 11.94
CA GLU A 15 3.26 -10.37 11.78
C GLU A 15 2.94 -9.45 10.60
N VAL A 16 3.59 -8.28 10.55
CA VAL A 16 3.41 -7.31 9.47
C VAL A 16 3.85 -7.89 8.13
N TYR A 17 4.96 -8.63 8.12
CA TYR A 17 5.43 -9.32 6.92
C TYR A 17 4.39 -10.33 6.39
N ASN A 18 3.84 -11.16 7.27
CA ASN A 18 2.85 -12.18 6.90
C ASN A 18 1.53 -11.55 6.41
N GLU A 19 1.10 -10.45 7.03
CA GLU A 19 -0.09 -9.70 6.62
C GLU A 19 0.10 -9.04 5.25
N ALA A 20 1.28 -8.47 5.02
CA ALA A 20 1.67 -7.93 3.72
C ALA A 20 1.73 -9.01 2.63
N GLU A 21 2.30 -10.19 2.94
CA GLU A 21 2.37 -11.32 2.00
C GLU A 21 0.98 -11.86 1.67
N THR A 22 0.09 -11.92 2.67
CA THR A 22 -1.31 -12.30 2.47
C THR A 22 -2.01 -11.31 1.55
N THR A 23 -1.85 -10.01 1.80
CA THR A 23 -2.42 -8.95 0.97
C THR A 23 -1.85 -8.98 -0.46
N PHE A 24 -0.55 -9.25 -0.61
CA PHE A 24 0.11 -9.41 -1.91
C PHE A 24 -0.50 -10.58 -2.68
N THR A 25 -0.66 -11.72 -2.04
CA THR A 25 -1.25 -12.93 -2.64
C THR A 25 -2.71 -12.69 -3.08
N MET A 26 -3.44 -11.81 -2.40
CA MET A 26 -4.80 -11.45 -2.80
C MET A 26 -4.85 -10.53 -4.03
N LEU A 27 -3.80 -9.75 -4.26
CA LEU A 27 -3.71 -8.76 -5.34
C LEU A 27 -2.91 -9.26 -6.55
N GLU A 28 -2.14 -10.34 -6.39
CA GLU A 28 -1.26 -10.84 -7.44
C GLU A 28 -2.04 -11.34 -8.67
N ASN A 29 -1.46 -11.10 -9.84
CA ASN A 29 -1.96 -11.63 -11.10
C ASN A 29 -1.50 -13.10 -11.30
N LYS A 30 -1.86 -13.70 -12.44
CA LYS A 30 -1.46 -15.08 -12.80
C LYS A 30 0.06 -15.32 -12.84
N GLU A 31 0.86 -14.25 -12.93
CA GLU A 31 2.32 -14.29 -12.94
C GLU A 31 2.95 -13.98 -11.58
N LYS A 32 2.15 -13.94 -10.50
CA LYS A 32 2.57 -13.59 -9.13
C LYS A 32 3.13 -12.18 -9.00
N LEU A 33 2.49 -11.24 -9.67
CA LEU A 33 2.92 -9.85 -9.71
C LEU A 33 1.76 -8.90 -9.41
N VAL A 34 2.09 -7.75 -8.82
CA VAL A 34 1.13 -6.67 -8.55
C VAL A 34 1.43 -5.43 -9.37
N SER A 35 0.45 -4.52 -9.48
CA SER A 35 0.63 -3.21 -10.07
C SER A 35 1.13 -2.19 -9.04
N PHE A 36 1.65 -1.05 -9.50
CA PHE A 36 2.03 0.04 -8.60
C PHE A 36 0.86 0.65 -7.83
N LEU A 37 -0.36 0.58 -8.38
CA LEU A 37 -1.57 1.03 -7.67
C LEU A 37 -1.85 0.14 -6.45
N ASP A 38 -1.59 -1.17 -6.59
CA ASP A 38 -1.75 -2.15 -5.51
C ASP A 38 -0.76 -1.92 -4.36
N CYS A 39 0.40 -1.30 -4.62
CA CYS A 39 1.36 -0.94 -3.57
C CYS A 39 0.76 -0.02 -2.51
N MET A 40 -0.17 0.87 -2.87
CA MET A 40 -0.85 1.69 -1.86
C MET A 40 -1.70 0.83 -0.92
N THR A 41 -2.42 -0.15 -1.47
CA THR A 41 -3.21 -1.10 -0.69
C THR A 41 -2.31 -1.98 0.18
N LEU A 42 -1.17 -2.41 -0.35
CA LEU A 42 -0.19 -3.21 0.40
C LEU A 42 0.39 -2.47 1.59
N LEU A 43 0.83 -1.22 1.39
CA LEU A 43 1.34 -0.38 2.47
C LEU A 43 0.26 -0.13 3.54
N ARG A 44 -1.00 0.04 3.14
CA ARG A 44 -2.13 0.12 4.09
C ARG A 44 -2.37 -1.19 4.83
N GLY A 45 -2.22 -2.34 4.16
CA GLY A 45 -2.26 -3.67 4.79
C GLY A 45 -1.12 -3.87 5.80
N MET A 46 0.02 -3.20 5.60
CA MET A 46 1.13 -3.15 6.57
C MET A 46 0.87 -2.20 7.74
N GLY A 47 -0.31 -1.57 7.79
CA GLY A 47 -0.66 -0.56 8.78
C GLY A 47 -0.04 0.81 8.51
N MET A 48 0.44 1.12 7.30
CA MET A 48 0.95 2.46 6.99
C MET A 48 -0.11 3.34 6.35
N ASN A 49 0.00 4.65 6.56
CA ASN A 49 -0.76 5.66 5.82
C ASN A 49 0.17 6.35 4.81
N PRO A 50 0.43 5.72 3.65
CA PRO A 50 1.41 6.23 2.71
C PRO A 50 1.01 7.60 2.18
N THR A 51 1.95 8.53 2.22
CA THR A 51 1.83 9.84 1.57
C THR A 51 2.18 9.75 0.10
N GLN A 52 1.85 10.78 -0.68
CA GLN A 52 2.29 10.84 -2.08
C GLN A 52 3.82 10.78 -2.21
N ALA A 53 4.54 11.39 -1.27
CA ALA A 53 6.00 11.35 -1.25
C ALA A 53 6.56 9.94 -0.98
N ASP A 54 5.89 9.15 -0.12
CA ASP A 54 6.25 7.75 0.09
C ASP A 54 6.05 6.93 -1.20
N MET A 55 4.92 7.16 -1.90
CA MET A 55 4.65 6.50 -3.17
C MET A 55 5.67 6.91 -4.24
N ASP A 56 5.99 8.19 -4.37
CA ASP A 56 6.98 8.66 -5.34
C ASP A 56 8.37 8.07 -5.06
N TYR A 57 8.77 8.00 -3.79
CA TYR A 57 10.01 7.32 -3.40
C TYR A 57 9.99 5.83 -3.76
N LEU A 58 8.90 5.12 -3.42
CA LEU A 58 8.77 3.71 -3.74
C LEU A 58 8.86 3.49 -5.27
N ARG A 59 8.23 4.37 -6.06
CA ARG A 59 8.29 4.35 -7.53
C ARG A 59 9.73 4.44 -8.03
N GLU A 60 10.50 5.39 -7.52
CA GLU A 60 11.90 5.59 -7.88
C GLU A 60 12.77 4.40 -7.49
N ARG A 61 12.59 3.88 -6.27
CA ARG A 61 13.40 2.77 -5.74
C ARG A 61 13.13 1.45 -6.46
N MET A 62 11.88 1.20 -6.86
CA MET A 62 11.52 -0.04 -7.56
C MET A 62 11.84 -0.03 -9.06
N ALA A 63 12.05 1.14 -9.67
CA ALA A 63 12.25 1.26 -11.12
C ALA A 63 13.39 0.37 -11.65
N ASP A 64 14.56 0.43 -11.00
CA ASP A 64 15.74 -0.34 -11.39
C ASP A 64 15.56 -1.87 -11.19
N PRO A 65 15.12 -2.36 -10.00
CA PRO A 65 14.82 -3.78 -9.80
C PRO A 65 13.80 -4.34 -10.79
N ILE A 66 12.74 -3.59 -11.10
CA ILE A 66 11.70 -4.02 -12.03
C ILE A 66 12.27 -4.15 -13.43
N LEU A 67 13.02 -3.14 -13.90
CA LEU A 67 13.66 -3.19 -15.21
C LEU A 67 14.57 -4.42 -15.35
N ARG A 68 15.37 -4.72 -14.31
CA ARG A 68 16.25 -5.90 -14.31
C ARG A 68 15.45 -7.21 -14.35
N LEU A 69 14.37 -7.30 -13.57
CA LEU A 69 13.51 -8.49 -13.58
C LEU A 69 12.87 -8.71 -14.95
N GLU A 70 12.39 -7.64 -15.59
CA GLU A 70 11.82 -7.74 -16.93
C GLU A 70 12.86 -8.15 -17.98
N GLN A 71 14.08 -7.61 -17.92
CA GLN A 71 15.17 -8.01 -18.80
C GLN A 71 15.47 -9.51 -18.64
N TRP A 72 15.62 -9.97 -17.40
CA TRP A 72 15.86 -11.38 -17.11
C TRP A 72 14.74 -12.29 -17.62
N ARG A 73 13.47 -11.91 -17.44
CA ARG A 73 12.31 -12.65 -17.97
C ARG A 73 12.33 -12.75 -19.51
N ARG A 74 12.63 -11.65 -20.20
CA ARG A 74 12.74 -11.63 -21.67
C ARG A 74 13.89 -12.53 -22.16
N GLU A 75 15.03 -12.50 -21.48
CA GLU A 75 16.18 -13.36 -21.81
C GLU A 75 15.87 -14.85 -21.60
N GLU A 76 15.21 -15.20 -20.51
CA GLU A 76 14.78 -16.57 -20.22
C GLU A 76 13.73 -17.08 -21.22
N GLU A 77 12.78 -16.23 -21.64
CA GLU A 77 11.82 -16.59 -22.68
C GLU A 77 12.52 -16.82 -24.03
N LEU A 78 13.44 -15.94 -24.42
CA LEU A 78 14.26 -16.12 -25.64
C LEU A 78 15.10 -17.41 -25.59
N LYS A 79 15.59 -17.79 -24.41
CA LYS A 79 16.36 -19.01 -24.20
C LYS A 79 15.47 -20.26 -24.33
N ARG A 80 14.28 -20.27 -23.73
CA ARG A 80 13.30 -21.36 -23.88
C ARG A 80 12.82 -21.51 -25.32
N GLU A 81 12.56 -20.40 -26.01
CA GLU A 81 12.18 -20.43 -27.43
C GLU A 81 13.31 -20.99 -28.31
N LYS A 82 14.56 -20.61 -28.05
CA LYS A 82 15.73 -21.17 -28.75
C LYS A 82 15.90 -22.67 -28.47
N GLU A 83 15.63 -23.11 -27.25
CA GLU A 83 15.67 -24.53 -26.87
C GLU A 83 14.57 -25.33 -27.57
N ARG A 84 13.33 -24.84 -27.56
CA ARG A 84 12.20 -25.47 -28.26
C ARG A 84 12.45 -25.60 -29.75
N ARG A 85 12.96 -24.54 -30.40
CA ARG A 85 13.36 -24.60 -31.83
C ARG A 85 14.47 -25.60 -32.09
N ARG A 86 15.44 -25.75 -31.17
CA ARG A 86 16.51 -26.75 -31.29
C ARG A 86 15.96 -28.17 -31.16
N GLU A 87 15.00 -28.39 -30.26
CA GLU A 87 14.31 -29.67 -30.10
C GLU A 87 13.46 -30.01 -31.31
N GLU A 88 12.62 -29.09 -31.80
CA GLU A 88 11.83 -29.26 -33.02
C GLU A 88 12.72 -29.57 -34.24
N MET A 89 13.89 -28.92 -34.37
CA MET A 89 14.87 -29.25 -35.40
C MET A 89 15.50 -30.62 -35.23
N ARG A 90 15.75 -31.07 -33.99
CA ARG A 90 16.29 -32.41 -33.70
C ARG A 90 15.26 -33.49 -34.00
N ASP A 91 14.00 -33.27 -33.65
CA ASP A 91 12.92 -34.20 -33.93
C ASP A 91 12.64 -34.30 -35.42
N LYS A 92 12.56 -33.16 -36.13
CA LYS A 92 12.42 -33.15 -37.59
C LYS A 92 13.57 -33.87 -38.30
N ARG A 93 14.80 -33.76 -37.77
CA ARG A 93 15.95 -34.54 -38.26
C ARG A 93 15.78 -36.03 -37.99
N ARG A 94 15.36 -36.43 -36.78
CA ARG A 94 15.09 -37.84 -36.43
C ARG A 94 13.97 -38.45 -37.28
N SER A 95 12.88 -37.74 -37.52
CA SER A 95 11.77 -38.16 -38.40
C SER A 95 12.19 -38.27 -39.88
N SER A 96 13.14 -37.44 -40.33
CA SER A 96 13.65 -37.48 -41.72
C SER A 96 14.60 -38.65 -42.01
N THR A 97 15.08 -39.36 -40.98
CA THR A 97 15.95 -40.53 -41.11
C THR A 97 15.17 -41.84 -41.39
N ALA A 98 13.84 -41.82 -41.32
CA ALA A 98 13.02 -43.03 -41.43
C ALA A 98 12.75 -43.48 -42.89
N TYR A 99 13.04 -42.67 -43.91
CA TYR A 99 12.94 -43.08 -45.32
C TYR A 99 14.02 -42.45 -46.19
N PRO A 100 14.95 -43.22 -46.79
CA PRO A 100 15.91 -42.69 -47.75
C PRO A 100 15.20 -42.46 -49.09
N GLN A 101 14.49 -41.35 -49.24
CA GLN A 101 14.05 -40.92 -50.57
C GLN A 101 15.21 -40.21 -51.28
N LYS A 102 15.77 -40.88 -52.29
CA LYS A 102 16.62 -40.27 -53.31
C LYS A 102 15.86 -39.10 -53.96
N LYS A 103 16.17 -37.87 -53.59
CA LYS A 103 15.75 -36.67 -54.33
C LYS A 103 16.95 -36.07 -55.09
N PRO A 104 16.72 -35.58 -56.32
CA PRO A 104 17.76 -35.15 -57.23
C PRO A 104 18.46 -33.89 -56.72
N ARG A 105 19.78 -33.81 -56.97
CA ARG A 105 20.65 -32.70 -56.57
C ARG A 105 20.14 -31.38 -57.14
N LYS A 106 19.54 -30.54 -56.27
CA LYS A 106 19.30 -29.12 -56.56
C LYS A 106 20.62 -28.33 -56.47
N SER A 107 20.86 -27.55 -57.51
CA SER A 107 22.06 -26.74 -57.78
C SER A 107 22.38 -25.77 -56.64
N ALA A 108 23.68 -25.50 -56.45
CA ALA A 108 24.22 -24.58 -55.44
C ALA A 108 23.60 -23.16 -55.49
N VAL A 109 23.05 -22.77 -56.64
CA VAL A 109 22.39 -21.46 -56.84
C VAL A 109 21.09 -21.33 -56.02
N GLU A 110 20.33 -22.42 -55.85
CA GLU A 110 19.08 -22.40 -55.07
C GLU A 110 19.35 -22.39 -53.55
N ARG A 111 20.53 -22.91 -53.12
CA ARG A 111 20.99 -22.85 -51.72
C ARG A 111 21.47 -21.46 -51.31
N ALA A 112 22.01 -20.67 -52.23
CA ALA A 112 22.42 -19.29 -51.97
C ALA A 112 21.22 -18.33 -51.83
N LEU A 113 20.16 -18.53 -52.61
CA LEU A 113 18.93 -17.73 -52.53
C LEU A 113 18.10 -17.98 -51.26
N LEU A 114 18.11 -19.21 -50.73
CA LEU A 114 17.45 -19.51 -49.44
C LEU A 114 18.26 -19.06 -48.22
N ALA A 115 19.60 -18.97 -48.33
CA ALA A 115 20.46 -18.43 -47.28
C ALA A 115 20.34 -16.89 -47.18
N GLY A 116 20.12 -16.20 -48.32
CA GLY A 116 19.88 -14.75 -48.34
C GLY A 116 18.49 -14.32 -47.84
N ALA A 117 17.53 -15.24 -47.71
CA ALA A 117 16.18 -14.96 -47.22
C ALA A 117 16.00 -15.18 -45.70
N ALA A 118 16.98 -15.78 -45.02
CA ALA A 118 16.93 -16.07 -43.59
C ALA A 118 17.61 -14.99 -42.72
N GLU A 119 18.31 -14.03 -43.33
CA GLU A 119 18.87 -12.83 -42.66
C GLU A 119 17.94 -11.62 -42.75
N GLY A 120 16.63 -11.88 -42.90
CA GLY A 120 15.58 -10.87 -42.80
C GLY A 120 15.40 -10.41 -41.36
N GLN A 121 16.09 -9.33 -41.00
CA GLN A 121 15.69 -8.36 -39.96
C GLN A 121 15.32 -8.99 -38.62
N VAL A 122 16.33 -9.22 -37.78
CA VAL A 122 16.16 -8.89 -36.36
C VAL A 122 15.95 -7.38 -36.33
N SER A 123 14.70 -6.95 -36.49
CA SER A 123 14.30 -5.60 -36.17
C SER A 123 14.68 -5.40 -34.71
N GLN A 124 15.83 -4.75 -34.49
CA GLN A 124 16.06 -3.92 -33.32
C GLN A 124 14.88 -2.96 -33.30
N GLN A 125 13.80 -3.37 -32.63
CA GLN A 125 12.75 -2.45 -32.28
C GLN A 125 13.44 -1.44 -31.37
N ASN A 126 13.75 -0.29 -31.96
CA ASN A 126 13.98 0.94 -31.25
C ASN A 126 12.99 0.98 -30.11
N VAL A 127 13.54 1.02 -28.89
CA VAL A 127 12.79 1.09 -27.65
C VAL A 127 11.87 2.29 -27.77
N LYS A 128 10.61 2.03 -28.12
CA LYS A 128 9.54 2.98 -27.91
C LYS A 128 9.40 2.98 -26.40
N ILE A 129 10.03 3.97 -25.77
CA ILE A 129 9.91 4.27 -24.35
C ILE A 129 8.42 4.27 -24.08
N VAL A 130 7.94 3.20 -23.46
CA VAL A 130 6.55 3.08 -23.03
C VAL A 130 6.38 4.16 -21.98
N PRO A 131 5.31 4.97 -22.04
CA PRO A 131 5.08 6.02 -21.06
C PRO A 131 5.20 5.46 -19.64
N VAL A 132 5.81 6.27 -18.76
CA VAL A 132 6.07 6.07 -17.32
C VAL A 132 4.80 5.76 -16.49
N GLU A 133 3.66 5.57 -17.13
CA GLU A 133 2.34 5.73 -16.52
C GLU A 133 1.84 4.50 -15.77
N GLU A 134 2.39 3.30 -15.97
CA GLU A 134 2.03 2.15 -15.14
C GLU A 134 3.23 1.25 -14.93
N ILE A 135 3.98 1.49 -13.84
CA ILE A 135 4.84 0.45 -13.29
C ILE A 135 3.93 -0.75 -12.98
N LYS A 136 4.05 -1.76 -13.83
CA LYS A 136 3.37 -3.05 -13.73
C LYS A 136 4.46 -4.09 -13.49
N ASN A 137 4.07 -5.22 -12.93
CA ASN A 137 4.97 -6.37 -12.73
C ASN A 137 5.90 -6.26 -11.52
N ILE A 138 5.38 -5.83 -10.37
CA ILE A 138 6.13 -5.75 -9.13
C ILE A 138 6.10 -7.12 -8.46
N ASP A 139 7.28 -7.71 -8.27
CA ASP A 139 7.48 -8.96 -7.51
C ASP A 139 7.50 -8.68 -6.00
N TRP A 140 7.10 -9.68 -5.21
CA TRP A 140 7.09 -9.60 -3.75
C TRP A 140 8.42 -9.12 -3.17
N ASN A 141 9.55 -9.67 -3.63
CA ASN A 141 10.86 -9.34 -3.09
C ASN A 141 11.26 -7.90 -3.42
N ILE A 142 10.86 -7.40 -4.58
CA ILE A 142 11.08 -6.01 -4.97
C ILE A 142 10.25 -5.09 -4.07
N PHE A 143 8.96 -5.41 -3.89
CA PHE A 143 8.07 -4.62 -3.06
C PHE A 143 8.58 -4.56 -1.61
N ILE A 144 8.80 -5.71 -0.97
CA ILE A 144 9.10 -5.74 0.47
C ILE A 144 10.45 -5.11 0.79
N SER A 145 11.47 -5.30 -0.05
CA SER A 145 12.78 -4.67 0.15
C SER A 145 12.75 -3.15 0.03
N CYS A 146 11.90 -2.61 -0.84
CA CYS A 146 11.72 -1.16 -0.97
C CYS A 146 10.79 -0.61 0.12
N ALA A 147 9.76 -1.36 0.52
CA ALA A 147 8.82 -0.98 1.57
C ALA A 147 9.51 -0.92 2.94
N GLU A 148 10.46 -1.83 3.21
CA GLU A 148 11.26 -1.83 4.44
C GLU A 148 11.99 -0.50 4.68
N GLU A 149 12.46 0.17 3.61
CA GLU A 149 13.18 1.44 3.72
C GLU A 149 12.30 2.61 4.19
N ILE A 150 10.99 2.50 4.03
CA ILE A 150 10.02 3.55 4.40
C ILE A 150 9.07 3.13 5.51
N TYR A 151 9.17 1.88 5.98
CA TYR A 151 8.23 1.31 6.92
C TYR A 151 8.19 2.09 8.23
N ARG A 152 6.98 2.33 8.73
CA ARG A 152 6.72 2.98 10.01
C ARG A 152 5.76 2.13 10.81
N ASP A 153 6.09 1.94 12.09
CA ASP A 153 5.25 1.18 12.99
C ASP A 153 3.94 1.91 13.33
N ALA A 154 3.01 1.15 13.90
CA ALA A 154 1.68 1.66 14.24
C ALA A 154 1.72 2.84 15.23
N ALA A 155 2.70 2.88 16.14
CA ALA A 155 2.84 3.99 17.09
C ALA A 155 3.27 5.29 16.39
N THR A 156 4.13 5.19 15.38
CA THR A 156 4.56 6.33 14.57
C THR A 156 3.45 6.82 13.66
N GLU A 157 2.79 5.90 12.95
CA GLU A 157 1.64 6.20 12.10
C GLU A 157 0.48 6.81 12.90
N GLN A 158 0.19 6.33 14.11
CA GLN A 158 -0.83 6.92 14.98
C GLN A 158 -0.52 8.38 15.33
N ARG A 159 0.75 8.73 15.57
CA ARG A 159 1.16 10.11 15.85
C ARG A 159 0.95 11.01 14.63
N ASP A 160 1.24 10.50 13.44
CA ASP A 160 1.04 11.24 12.19
C ASP A 160 -0.45 11.44 11.90
N VAL A 161 -1.27 10.41 12.09
CA VAL A 161 -2.74 10.50 11.99
C VAL A 161 -3.29 11.51 12.99
N LEU A 162 -2.83 11.49 14.25
CA LEU A 162 -3.23 12.48 15.25
C LEU A 162 -2.83 13.91 14.84
N GLY A 163 -1.63 14.08 14.27
CA GLY A 163 -1.17 15.35 13.71
C GLY A 163 -2.09 15.86 12.61
N ALA A 164 -2.51 14.98 11.69
CA ALA A 164 -3.46 15.31 10.63
C ALA A 164 -4.85 15.67 11.18
N LEU A 165 -5.35 14.93 12.17
CA LEU A 165 -6.64 15.20 12.81
C LEU A 165 -6.67 16.55 13.53
N LYS A 166 -5.55 17.03 14.08
CA LYS A 166 -5.49 18.37 14.70
C LYS A 166 -5.78 19.50 13.72
N VAL A 167 -5.48 19.34 12.42
CA VAL A 167 -5.79 20.34 11.39
C VAL A 167 -7.30 20.56 11.24
N VAL A 168 -8.09 19.53 11.56
CA VAL A 168 -9.55 19.55 11.51
C VAL A 168 -10.16 20.21 12.75
N ASP A 169 -9.49 20.13 13.89
CA ASP A 169 -9.92 20.70 15.16
C ASP A 169 -9.46 22.15 15.31
N LYS A 170 -10.08 23.03 14.52
CA LYS A 170 -9.82 24.48 14.55
C LYS A 170 -10.11 25.13 15.91
N GLU A 171 -10.97 24.51 16.71
CA GLU A 171 -11.39 25.01 18.02
C GLU A 171 -10.45 24.54 19.15
N GLY A 172 -9.53 23.60 18.86
CA GLY A 172 -8.59 23.08 19.83
C GLY A 172 -9.25 22.28 20.97
N THR A 173 -10.43 21.72 20.70
CA THR A 173 -11.21 20.97 21.70
C THR A 173 -10.61 19.61 22.03
N GLY A 174 -9.77 19.06 21.13
CA GLY A 174 -9.26 17.70 21.22
C GLY A 174 -10.31 16.62 20.91
N GLU A 175 -11.49 17.01 20.44
CA GLU A 175 -12.62 16.12 20.14
C GLU A 175 -13.19 16.36 18.74
N ILE A 176 -13.85 15.33 18.21
CA ILE A 176 -14.61 15.44 16.97
C ILE A 176 -15.93 14.69 17.08
N THR A 177 -16.99 15.26 16.52
CA THR A 177 -18.27 14.56 16.37
C THR A 177 -18.26 13.69 15.14
N ILE A 178 -19.00 12.59 15.18
CA ILE A 178 -19.10 11.67 14.05
C ILE A 178 -19.66 12.35 12.79
N ASP A 179 -20.61 13.27 12.94
CA ASP A 179 -21.16 14.05 11.84
C ASP A 179 -20.12 14.96 11.19
N LYS A 180 -19.24 15.57 12.00
CA LYS A 180 -18.14 16.39 11.50
C LYS A 180 -17.13 15.52 10.76
N LEU A 181 -16.75 14.35 11.31
CA LEU A 181 -15.88 13.39 10.64
C LEU A 181 -16.44 12.96 9.28
N ILE A 182 -17.71 12.50 9.24
CA ILE A 182 -18.38 12.09 8.01
C ILE A 182 -18.39 13.23 6.98
N ARG A 183 -18.73 14.45 7.41
CA ARG A 183 -18.71 15.61 6.53
C ARG A 183 -17.32 15.85 5.94
N ILE A 184 -16.25 15.72 6.73
CA ILE A 184 -14.89 15.93 6.22
C ILE A 184 -14.54 14.87 5.18
N VAL A 185 -14.78 13.60 5.48
CA VAL A 185 -14.43 12.50 4.57
C VAL A 185 -15.26 12.54 3.29
N THR A 186 -16.50 13.01 3.34
CA THR A 186 -17.39 13.08 2.16
C THR A 186 -17.31 14.40 1.37
N THR A 187 -16.98 15.52 2.02
CA THR A 187 -17.02 16.85 1.39
C THR A 187 -15.62 17.39 1.05
N SER A 188 -14.60 16.99 1.81
CA SER A 188 -13.21 17.46 1.65
C SER A 188 -12.27 16.40 1.06
N GLY A 189 -12.70 15.12 1.05
CA GLY A 189 -12.06 14.07 0.27
C GLY A 189 -12.70 13.93 -1.10
N GLU A 190 -11.99 13.32 -2.05
CA GLU A 190 -12.66 12.54 -3.10
C GLU A 190 -13.70 11.67 -2.38
N SER A 191 -14.96 11.64 -2.79
CA SER A 191 -16.04 10.97 -2.03
C SER A 191 -15.75 9.47 -1.85
N VAL A 192 -14.94 9.10 -0.85
CA VAL A 192 -14.40 7.75 -0.67
C VAL A 192 -15.47 6.81 -0.13
N LEU A 193 -16.40 7.35 0.67
CA LEU A 193 -17.39 6.56 1.39
C LEU A 193 -18.73 6.56 0.67
N ASN A 194 -19.26 5.36 0.43
CA ASN A 194 -20.64 5.19 -0.01
C ASN A 194 -21.63 5.34 1.17
N PRO A 195 -22.94 5.53 0.90
CA PRO A 195 -23.93 5.71 1.98
C PRO A 195 -24.00 4.55 2.98
N GLY A 196 -23.71 3.32 2.56
CA GLY A 196 -23.66 2.15 3.44
C GLY A 196 -22.49 2.20 4.41
N GLU A 197 -21.30 2.56 3.94
CA GLU A 197 -20.10 2.73 4.76
C GLU A 197 -20.25 3.89 5.75
N VAL A 198 -20.91 4.98 5.34
CA VAL A 198 -21.27 6.08 6.25
C VAL A 198 -22.16 5.58 7.39
N GLN A 199 -23.16 4.74 7.10
CA GLN A 199 -24.03 4.17 8.13
C GLN A 199 -23.29 3.20 9.05
N GLN A 200 -22.33 2.43 8.51
CA GLN A 200 -21.47 1.56 9.31
C GLN A 200 -20.59 2.38 10.26
N LEU A 201 -19.97 3.46 9.80
CA LEU A 201 -19.20 4.37 10.66
C LEU A 201 -20.05 4.90 11.81
N ARG A 202 -21.29 5.33 11.52
CA ARG A 202 -22.26 5.78 12.54
C ARG A 202 -22.57 4.74 13.61
N THR A 203 -22.46 3.47 13.27
CA THR A 203 -22.75 2.36 14.18
C THR A 203 -21.53 1.95 14.99
N LEU A 204 -20.32 2.08 14.41
CA LEU A 204 -19.07 1.60 15.01
C LEU A 204 -18.38 2.64 15.91
N LEU A 205 -18.59 3.93 15.65
CA LEU A 205 -17.93 5.02 16.37
C LEU A 205 -18.89 5.73 17.34
N PRO A 206 -18.39 6.19 18.49
CA PRO A 206 -19.20 6.99 19.42
C PRO A 206 -19.57 8.35 18.80
N GLN A 207 -20.66 8.95 19.27
CA GLN A 207 -21.16 10.24 18.74
C GLN A 207 -20.13 11.38 18.89
N LYS A 208 -19.33 11.32 19.95
CA LYS A 208 -18.16 12.16 20.21
C LYS A 208 -16.97 11.25 20.50
N CYS A 209 -15.84 11.57 19.90
CA CYS A 209 -14.61 10.81 20.06
C CYS A 209 -13.44 11.79 20.24
N SER A 210 -12.50 11.48 21.15
CA SER A 210 -11.27 12.25 21.24
C SER A 210 -10.41 12.02 19.98
N LEU A 211 -9.62 13.02 19.57
CA LEU A 211 -8.74 12.84 18.40
C LEU A 211 -7.70 11.74 18.63
N LEU A 212 -7.26 11.56 19.89
CA LEU A 212 -6.32 10.50 20.27
C LEU A 212 -6.95 9.11 20.09
N GLU A 213 -8.18 8.94 20.57
CA GLU A 213 -8.93 7.70 20.37
C GLU A 213 -9.20 7.43 18.90
N LEU A 214 -9.64 8.46 18.15
CA LEU A 214 -9.89 8.30 16.72
C LEU A 214 -8.63 7.90 15.97
N ALA A 215 -7.48 8.52 16.26
CA ALA A 215 -6.20 8.13 15.67
C ALA A 215 -5.85 6.68 16.00
N ALA A 216 -6.02 6.24 17.25
CA ALA A 216 -5.77 4.86 17.65
C ALA A 216 -6.71 3.87 16.96
N ARG A 217 -7.99 4.23 16.77
CA ARG A 217 -8.97 3.38 16.06
C ARG A 217 -8.64 3.25 14.57
N LEU A 218 -8.30 4.37 13.92
CA LEU A 218 -7.89 4.37 12.51
C LEU A 218 -6.63 3.53 12.28
N GLN A 219 -5.72 3.55 13.26
CA GLN A 219 -4.45 2.84 13.21
C GLN A 219 -4.50 1.40 13.74
N GLY A 220 -5.67 0.95 14.23
CA GLY A 220 -5.83 -0.39 14.81
C GLY A 220 -5.16 -0.62 16.17
N THR A 221 -4.66 0.44 16.81
CA THR A 221 -3.99 0.38 18.14
C THR A 221 -4.93 0.65 19.31
N TYR A 222 -6.22 0.88 19.03
CA TYR A 222 -7.21 1.19 20.06
C TYR A 222 -7.49 0.00 20.98
N ILE A 223 -7.34 0.23 22.28
CA ILE A 223 -7.72 -0.71 23.34
C ILE A 223 -8.96 -0.16 24.04
N PRO A 224 -10.11 -0.86 24.00
CA PRO A 224 -11.30 -0.45 24.72
C PRO A 224 -11.03 -0.31 26.24
N PRO A 225 -11.50 0.77 26.89
CA PRO A 225 -11.39 0.92 28.33
C PRO A 225 -12.02 -0.26 29.07
N THR A 226 -11.36 -0.73 30.12
CA THR A 226 -11.94 -1.76 30.98
C THR A 226 -13.06 -1.18 31.84
N LYS A 227 -13.88 -2.06 32.43
CA LYS A 227 -14.91 -1.64 33.38
C LYS A 227 -14.33 -0.82 34.54
N GLU A 228 -13.16 -1.22 35.03
CA GLU A 228 -12.44 -0.52 36.10
C GLU A 228 -11.98 0.88 35.67
N ASP A 229 -11.50 1.03 34.42
CA ASP A 229 -11.11 2.33 33.87
C ASP A 229 -12.32 3.29 33.75
N LEU A 230 -13.47 2.75 33.33
CA LEU A 230 -14.70 3.52 33.23
C LEU A 230 -15.23 3.95 34.60
N GLU A 231 -15.18 3.05 35.59
CA GLU A 231 -15.57 3.36 36.97
C GLU A 231 -14.64 4.43 37.59
N ARG A 232 -13.34 4.33 37.34
CA ARG A 232 -12.36 5.34 37.78
C ARG A 232 -12.62 6.70 37.13
N ALA A 233 -12.80 6.74 35.82
CA ALA A 233 -13.09 7.99 35.10
C ALA A 233 -14.40 8.64 35.56
N ALA A 234 -15.44 7.83 35.85
CA ALA A 234 -16.69 8.33 36.39
C ALA A 234 -16.52 8.95 37.79
N MET A 235 -15.70 8.32 38.65
CA MET A 235 -15.39 8.86 39.98
C MET A 235 -14.61 10.17 39.90
N GLU A 236 -13.60 10.26 39.03
CA GLU A 236 -12.83 11.48 38.79
C GLU A 236 -13.70 12.61 38.23
N GLU A 237 -14.65 12.31 37.34
CA GLU A 237 -15.60 13.29 36.80
C GLU A 237 -16.55 13.81 37.91
N ILE A 238 -17.06 12.91 38.77
CA ILE A 238 -17.88 13.30 39.92
C ILE A 238 -17.07 14.18 40.88
N GLU A 239 -15.81 13.85 41.14
CA GLU A 239 -14.94 14.63 42.00
C GLU A 239 -14.64 16.01 41.39
N ARG A 240 -14.35 16.08 40.09
CA ARG A 240 -14.12 17.34 39.37
C ARG A 240 -15.35 18.26 39.43
N ARG A 241 -16.56 17.69 39.25
CA ARG A 241 -17.81 18.45 39.38
C ARG A 241 -18.01 18.95 40.80
N ARG A 242 -17.75 18.12 41.82
CA ARG A 242 -17.82 18.56 43.23
C ARG A 242 -16.82 19.67 43.54
N GLN A 243 -15.61 19.60 43.00
CA GLN A 243 -14.62 20.66 43.15
C GLN A 243 -15.07 21.96 42.47
N HIS A 244 -15.66 21.88 41.28
CA HIS A 244 -16.21 23.04 40.57
C HIS A 244 -17.40 23.66 41.31
N GLU A 245 -18.34 22.84 41.78
CA GLU A 245 -19.50 23.28 42.58
C GLU A 245 -19.09 23.88 43.93
N ALA A 246 -18.02 23.38 44.55
CA ALA A 246 -17.46 23.95 45.78
C ALA A 246 -16.75 25.30 45.54
N LEU A 247 -16.16 25.50 44.36
CA LEU A 247 -15.56 26.77 43.93
C LEU A 247 -16.61 27.80 43.49
N GLU A 248 -17.75 27.34 42.96
CA GLU A 248 -18.85 28.20 42.51
C GLU A 248 -19.88 28.54 43.61
N LYS A 249 -19.81 27.92 44.79
CA LYS A 249 -20.58 28.39 45.96
C LYS A 249 -19.95 29.67 46.51
N PRO A 250 -20.54 30.86 46.32
CA PRO A 250 -20.09 32.04 47.05
C PRO A 250 -20.34 31.83 48.54
N ALA A 251 -19.43 32.33 49.37
CA ALA A 251 -19.58 32.46 50.81
C ALA A 251 -20.68 33.48 51.16
N SER A 252 -21.92 33.19 50.77
CA SER A 252 -23.11 33.98 51.09
C SER A 252 -24.07 33.13 51.90
N ASP A 253 -23.63 32.70 53.08
CA ASP A 253 -24.55 32.27 54.14
C ASP A 253 -23.93 32.47 55.52
N ASP A 254 -23.36 33.66 55.75
CA ASP A 254 -23.02 34.10 57.11
C ASP A 254 -23.26 35.60 57.23
N GLY A 255 -24.48 35.93 57.59
CA GLY A 255 -24.86 37.31 57.86
C GLY A 255 -26.36 37.52 57.74
N LEU A 256 -27.14 36.91 58.63
CA LEU A 256 -28.27 37.55 59.30
C LEU A 256 -28.80 36.63 60.41
N SER A 257 -28.20 36.76 61.58
CA SER A 257 -28.88 36.56 62.86
C SER A 257 -28.38 37.61 63.84
N LEU A 258 -29.34 38.25 64.53
CA LEU A 258 -29.22 39.23 65.62
C LEU A 258 -29.18 40.72 65.20
N LEU A 259 -30.36 41.31 64.98
CA LEU A 259 -31.15 42.05 66.01
C LEU A 259 -32.42 42.66 65.39
#